data_AF-M0AF82-F1
#
_entry.id   AF-M0AF82-F1
#
_cell.length_a   1.000
_cell.length_b   1.000
_cell.length_c   1.000
_cell.angle_alpha   90.00
_cell.angle_beta   90.00
_cell.angle_gamma   90.00
#
_symmetry.space_group_name_H-M   'P 1'
#
loop_
_entity.id
_entity.type
_entity.pdbx_description
1 polymer ?
#
loop_
_entity_poly.entity_id
_entity_poly.type
_entity_poly.pdbx_seq_one_letter_code
_entity_poly.pdbx_strand_id
1 'polypeptide(L)'
;MTQPSDTPDDIDPEQLKEYVKSLPEDEREELLKEVQTEDVYPVLNWAPNPAAVKATLNFISDNGTVTYEELRQHLVNLDYADTDEGKYNFGIVSVEEDDPVFNTTGGQEADTEISLTPIGEEIASVFDDHKEIRPVERALLCGLQPYGSGFAYLSLLDEHREDGILRQNLEDAMIDRFGGSGKYFTGYFTSWYAKLGLLEKEQVGRKKKFHPAFPEAW
;
A
#
# COMPACT_ATOMS: atom_id res chain seq x y z
N MET A 1 -19.20 -17.90 -40.40
CA MET A 1 -18.22 -18.80 -39.75
C MET A 1 -17.90 -18.16 -38.41
N THR A 2 -18.50 -18.66 -37.34
CA THR A 2 -18.23 -18.25 -35.97
C THR A 2 -17.10 -19.13 -35.45
N GLN A 3 -16.00 -18.54 -35.00
CA GLN A 3 -14.98 -19.26 -34.23
C GLN A 3 -15.60 -19.73 -32.90
N PRO A 4 -15.31 -20.94 -32.41
CA PRO A 4 -15.65 -21.31 -31.06
C PRO A 4 -14.79 -20.50 -30.08
N SER A 5 -15.41 -19.95 -29.03
CA SER A 5 -14.70 -19.41 -27.88
C SER A 5 -14.14 -20.59 -27.08
N ASP A 6 -12.83 -20.82 -27.19
CA ASP A 6 -12.10 -21.76 -26.33
C ASP A 6 -11.86 -21.12 -24.95
N THR A 7 -12.94 -20.94 -24.18
CA THR A 7 -12.82 -20.68 -22.74
C THR A 7 -13.27 -21.96 -22.04
N PRO A 8 -12.36 -22.73 -21.42
CA PRO A 8 -12.75 -23.89 -20.63
C PRO A 8 -13.56 -23.42 -19.41
N ASP A 9 -14.85 -23.71 -19.42
CA ASP A 9 -15.70 -23.70 -18.23
C ASP A 9 -15.20 -24.79 -17.25
N ASP A 10 -15.13 -24.43 -15.96
CA ASP A 10 -14.76 -25.24 -14.79
C ASP A 10 -13.29 -25.72 -14.67
N ILE A 11 -12.42 -24.82 -14.22
CA ILE A 11 -11.16 -25.21 -13.58
C ILE A 11 -11.44 -25.54 -12.11
N ASP A 12 -11.14 -26.78 -11.69
CA ASP A 12 -11.27 -27.23 -10.29
C ASP A 12 -10.26 -26.47 -9.39
N PRO A 13 -10.73 -25.66 -8.42
CA PRO A 13 -9.86 -24.87 -7.56
C PRO A 13 -8.86 -25.69 -6.74
N GLU A 14 -9.18 -26.93 -6.39
CA GLU A 14 -8.28 -27.79 -5.62
C GLU A 14 -7.16 -28.35 -6.52
N GLN A 15 -7.46 -28.67 -7.78
CA GLN A 15 -6.43 -29.06 -8.76
C GLN A 15 -5.50 -27.89 -9.09
N LEU A 16 -6.05 -26.68 -9.19
CA LEU A 16 -5.25 -25.47 -9.41
C LEU A 16 -4.30 -25.22 -8.22
N LYS A 17 -4.79 -25.37 -6.98
CA LYS A 17 -3.96 -25.23 -5.77
C LYS A 17 -2.85 -26.28 -5.70
N GLU A 18 -3.15 -27.54 -6.01
CA GLU A 18 -2.13 -28.59 -6.03
C GLU A 18 -1.08 -28.33 -7.12
N TYR A 19 -1.51 -27.88 -8.29
CA TYR A 19 -0.63 -27.49 -9.38
C TYR A 19 0.32 -26.35 -8.99
N VAL A 20 -0.22 -25.25 -8.46
CA VAL A 20 0.59 -24.10 -8.00
C VAL A 20 1.56 -24.49 -6.88
N LYS A 21 1.16 -25.37 -5.96
CA LYS A 21 2.06 -25.89 -4.90
C LYS A 21 3.17 -26.79 -5.43
N SER A 22 2.95 -27.44 -6.57
CA SER A 22 3.91 -28.33 -7.21
C SER A 22 4.96 -27.62 -8.06
N LEU A 23 4.75 -26.34 -8.37
CA LEU A 23 5.70 -25.51 -9.11
C LEU A 23 6.98 -25.28 -8.28
N PRO A 24 8.15 -25.14 -8.95
CA PRO A 24 9.36 -24.58 -8.36
C PRO A 24 9.08 -23.24 -7.67
N GLU A 25 9.84 -22.90 -6.63
CA GLU A 25 9.63 -21.68 -5.84
C GLU A 25 9.64 -20.42 -6.72
N ASP A 26 10.60 -20.31 -7.62
CA ASP A 26 10.77 -19.18 -8.54
C ASP A 26 9.58 -19.04 -9.52
N GLU A 27 9.14 -20.15 -10.14
CA GLU A 27 8.00 -20.15 -11.07
C GLU A 27 6.67 -19.89 -10.35
N ARG A 28 6.55 -20.36 -9.11
CA ARG A 28 5.38 -20.09 -8.27
C ARG A 28 5.33 -18.61 -7.88
N GLU A 29 6.46 -18.00 -7.55
CA GLU A 29 6.54 -16.57 -7.25
C GLU A 29 6.16 -15.73 -8.48
N GLU A 30 6.67 -16.07 -9.66
CA GLU A 30 6.32 -15.41 -10.93
C GLU A 30 4.83 -15.54 -11.24
N LEU A 31 4.26 -16.75 -11.13
CA LEU A 31 2.84 -16.99 -11.37
C LEU A 31 1.94 -16.27 -10.33
N LEU A 32 2.36 -16.23 -9.07
CA LEU A 32 1.62 -15.51 -8.02
C LEU A 32 1.71 -14.00 -8.17
N LYS A 33 2.80 -13.46 -8.75
CA LYS A 33 2.90 -12.06 -9.15
C LYS A 33 1.92 -11.72 -10.27
N GLU A 34 1.78 -12.59 -11.27
CA GLU A 34 0.82 -12.41 -12.37
C GLU A 34 -0.66 -12.53 -11.93
N VAL A 35 -0.92 -13.26 -10.83
CA VAL A 35 -2.27 -13.53 -10.30
C VAL A 35 -2.60 -12.66 -9.08
N GLN A 36 -1.71 -11.77 -8.64
CA GLN A 36 -2.03 -10.80 -7.60
C GLN A 36 -3.20 -9.94 -8.08
N THR A 37 -4.37 -10.24 -7.53
CA THR A 37 -5.58 -9.47 -7.72
C THR A 37 -5.42 -8.19 -6.91
N GLU A 38 -5.77 -7.07 -7.52
CA GLU A 38 -5.59 -5.68 -7.06
C GLU A 38 -6.42 -5.32 -5.80
N ASP A 39 -6.61 -6.26 -4.86
CA ASP A 39 -7.40 -6.07 -3.63
C ASP A 39 -6.56 -5.58 -2.44
N VAL A 40 -5.26 -5.39 -2.63
CA VAL A 40 -4.35 -4.90 -1.58
C VAL A 40 -4.43 -3.37 -1.53
N TYR A 41 -4.58 -2.80 -0.33
CA TYR A 41 -4.58 -1.35 -0.19
C TYR A 41 -3.22 -0.77 -0.59
N PRO A 42 -3.18 0.27 -1.44
CA PRO A 42 -1.95 0.92 -1.83
C PRO A 42 -1.32 1.62 -0.61
N VAL A 43 0.00 1.46 -0.48
CA VAL A 43 0.78 2.14 0.54
C VAL A 43 1.83 3.01 -0.15
N LEU A 44 1.77 4.31 0.11
CA LEU A 44 2.81 5.24 -0.32
C LEU A 44 3.97 5.23 0.66
N ASN A 45 5.19 5.26 0.11
CA ASN A 45 6.39 5.45 0.91
C ASN A 45 6.34 6.79 1.68
N TRP A 46 7.03 6.81 2.82
CA TRP A 46 6.91 7.92 3.76
C TRP A 46 7.51 9.21 3.18
N ALA A 47 6.63 10.17 2.90
CA ALA A 47 7.01 11.53 2.56
C ALA A 47 6.75 12.49 3.74
N PRO A 48 7.78 13.21 4.24
CA PRO A 48 7.61 14.16 5.35
C PRO A 48 6.76 15.38 4.95
N ASN A 49 6.63 15.66 3.66
CA ASN A 49 5.87 16.78 3.11
C ASN A 49 4.67 16.26 2.30
N PRO A 50 3.45 16.25 2.87
CA PRO A 50 2.25 15.81 2.16
C PRO A 50 1.91 16.67 0.92
N ALA A 51 2.37 17.93 0.87
CA ALA A 51 2.17 18.79 -0.29
C ALA A 51 3.08 18.38 -1.45
N ALA A 52 4.25 17.81 -1.15
CA ALA A 52 5.14 17.23 -2.15
C ALA A 52 4.50 15.99 -2.80
N VAL A 53 3.82 15.14 -2.02
CA VAL A 53 3.09 13.97 -2.55
C VAL A 53 1.98 14.41 -3.51
N LYS A 54 1.17 15.39 -3.10
CA LYS A 54 0.13 15.99 -3.96
C LYS A 54 0.74 16.55 -5.25
N ALA A 55 1.82 17.32 -5.14
CA ALA A 55 2.49 17.90 -6.30
C ALA A 55 3.04 16.82 -7.26
N THR A 56 3.65 15.75 -6.71
CA THR A 56 4.13 14.61 -7.51
C THR A 56 2.99 13.94 -8.27
N LEU A 57 1.89 13.60 -7.60
CA LEU A 57 0.75 12.93 -8.22
C LEU A 57 0.11 13.80 -9.31
N ASN A 58 -0.15 15.08 -9.04
CA ASN A 58 -0.70 16.00 -10.03
C ASN A 58 0.25 16.18 -11.23
N PHE A 59 1.55 16.37 -10.96
CA PHE A 59 2.53 16.58 -12.03
C PHE A 59 2.62 15.38 -12.97
N ILE A 60 2.64 14.16 -12.44
CA ILE A 60 2.66 12.95 -13.27
C ILE A 60 1.30 12.78 -13.97
N SER A 61 0.18 12.99 -13.28
CA SER A 61 -1.16 12.90 -13.87
C SER A 61 -1.36 13.86 -15.06
N ASP A 62 -0.81 15.08 -14.97
CA ASP A 62 -0.93 16.09 -16.03
C ASP A 62 -0.05 15.80 -17.25
N ASN A 63 1.08 15.10 -17.06
CA ASN A 63 2.10 14.89 -18.09
C ASN A 63 2.15 13.43 -18.59
N GLY A 64 1.49 12.50 -17.91
CA GLY A 64 1.49 11.06 -18.19
C GLY A 64 2.77 10.36 -17.70
N THR A 65 3.85 10.53 -18.45
CA THR A 65 5.17 9.96 -18.12
C THR A 65 6.16 11.10 -17.96
N VAL A 66 6.91 11.10 -16.86
CA VAL A 66 7.94 12.11 -16.56
C VAL A 66 9.23 11.42 -16.15
N THR A 67 10.35 12.11 -16.24
CA THR A 67 11.63 11.64 -15.70
C THR A 67 11.82 12.05 -14.25
N TYR A 68 12.70 11.34 -13.52
CA TYR A 68 13.10 11.74 -12.17
C TYR A 68 13.70 13.16 -12.12
N GLU A 69 14.44 13.59 -13.15
CA GLU A 69 14.96 14.96 -13.22
C GLU A 69 13.85 16.01 -13.44
N GLU A 70 12.86 15.73 -14.28
CA GLU A 70 11.69 16.63 -14.44
C GLU A 70 10.89 16.75 -13.14
N LEU A 71 10.65 15.62 -12.46
CA LEU A 71 9.98 15.61 -11.16
C LEU A 71 10.80 16.36 -10.09
N ARG A 72 12.12 16.17 -10.05
CA ARG A 72 13.02 16.91 -9.16
C ARG A 72 12.90 18.41 -9.39
N GLN A 73 13.03 18.85 -10.64
CA GLN A 73 12.93 20.27 -11.01
C GLN A 73 11.59 20.85 -10.59
N HIS A 74 10.49 20.11 -10.82
CA HIS A 74 9.17 20.52 -10.39
C HIS A 74 9.09 20.73 -8.86
N LEU A 75 9.52 19.75 -8.06
CA LEU A 75 9.47 19.82 -6.60
C LEU A 75 10.41 20.89 -6.01
N VAL A 76 11.60 21.09 -6.59
CA VAL A 76 12.53 22.15 -6.20
C VAL A 76 11.95 23.54 -6.51
N ASN A 77 11.33 23.72 -7.68
CA ASN A 77 10.67 24.98 -8.05
C ASN A 77 9.51 25.35 -7.12
N LEU A 78 8.88 24.35 -6.49
CA LEU A 78 7.82 24.52 -5.49
C LEU A 78 8.33 24.66 -4.05
N ASP A 79 9.65 24.61 -3.83
CA ASP A 79 10.27 24.60 -2.49
C ASP A 79 9.82 23.40 -1.63
N TYR A 80 9.53 22.27 -2.28
CA TYR A 80 9.08 21.03 -1.64
C TYR A 80 10.18 19.98 -1.50
N ALA A 81 11.28 20.13 -2.24
CA ALA A 81 12.47 19.30 -2.13
C ALA A 81 13.73 20.20 -2.11
N ASP A 82 14.65 19.90 -1.20
CA ASP A 82 15.99 20.50 -1.16
C ASP A 82 17.00 19.43 -1.58
N THR A 83 17.16 19.28 -2.90
CA THR A 83 17.98 18.22 -3.51
C THR A 83 18.80 18.75 -4.67
N ASP A 84 20.09 18.42 -4.65
CA ASP A 84 21.00 18.72 -5.75
C ASP A 84 20.66 17.88 -6.98
N GLU A 85 21.05 18.37 -8.16
CA GLU A 85 21.08 17.57 -9.39
C GLU A 85 21.85 16.26 -9.16
N GLY A 86 21.30 15.14 -9.62
CA GLY A 86 21.86 13.81 -9.37
C GLY A 86 21.44 13.14 -8.05
N LYS A 87 20.61 13.79 -7.21
CA LYS A 87 20.06 13.20 -5.99
C LYS A 87 18.53 13.08 -6.09
N TYR A 88 18.05 11.88 -6.38
CA TYR A 88 16.64 11.63 -6.72
C TYR A 88 15.80 10.94 -5.64
N ASN A 89 16.32 10.85 -4.40
CA ASN A 89 15.58 10.26 -3.29
C ASN A 89 14.75 11.31 -2.56
N PHE A 90 13.50 11.51 -3.01
CA PHE A 90 12.52 12.41 -2.37
C PHE A 90 11.63 11.72 -1.33
N GLY A 91 11.75 10.39 -1.19
CA GLY A 91 10.92 9.57 -0.29
C GLY A 91 9.46 9.41 -0.72
N ILE A 92 9.11 9.75 -1.96
CA ILE A 92 7.73 9.70 -2.50
C ILE A 92 7.55 8.52 -3.44
N VAL A 93 8.40 8.43 -4.47
CA VAL A 93 8.36 7.38 -5.50
C VAL A 93 9.27 6.22 -5.05
N SER A 94 8.71 5.02 -4.95
CA SER A 94 9.51 3.81 -4.75
C SER A 94 10.15 3.37 -6.06
N VAL A 95 11.27 2.68 -5.97
CA VAL A 95 11.90 1.96 -7.11
C VAL A 95 11.74 0.44 -6.97
N GLU A 96 10.83 0.01 -6.09
CA GLU A 96 10.46 -1.39 -5.96
C GLU A 96 9.58 -1.77 -7.16
N GLU A 97 9.86 -2.93 -7.77
CA GLU A 97 9.17 -3.39 -9.00
C GLU A 97 7.66 -3.56 -8.83
N ASP A 98 7.20 -3.73 -7.58
CA ASP A 98 5.81 -4.00 -7.23
C ASP A 98 5.15 -2.79 -6.50
N ASP A 99 5.56 -1.55 -6.80
CA ASP A 99 4.92 -0.35 -6.23
C ASP A 99 3.48 -0.20 -6.78
N PRO A 100 2.45 -0.12 -5.91
CA PRO A 100 1.06 -0.09 -6.35
C PRO A 100 0.63 1.25 -6.94
N VAL A 101 1.43 2.31 -6.84
CA VAL A 101 1.09 3.69 -7.24
C VAL A 101 1.93 4.17 -8.43
N PHE A 102 3.20 3.78 -8.50
CA PHE A 102 4.14 4.26 -9.52
C PHE A 102 4.74 3.12 -10.34
N ASN A 103 4.83 3.32 -11.65
CA ASN A 103 5.66 2.52 -12.54
C ASN A 103 7.00 3.23 -12.77
N THR A 104 8.12 2.52 -12.62
CA THR A 104 9.47 3.04 -12.94
C THR A 104 10.19 2.14 -13.93
N THR A 105 10.88 2.72 -14.92
CA THR A 105 11.66 1.94 -15.91
C THR A 105 13.05 1.51 -15.43
N GLY A 106 13.49 1.97 -14.26
CA GLY A 106 14.83 1.74 -13.73
C GLY A 106 15.03 2.25 -12.31
N GLY A 107 16.29 2.48 -11.94
CA GLY A 107 16.67 2.97 -10.62
C GLY A 107 16.42 4.47 -10.41
N GLN A 108 16.99 5.04 -9.35
CA GLN A 108 16.91 6.48 -9.10
C GLN A 108 17.94 7.25 -9.93
N GLU A 109 17.72 7.31 -11.25
CA GLU A 109 18.59 7.96 -12.23
C GLU A 109 17.83 9.08 -12.97
N ALA A 110 18.55 10.05 -13.53
CA ALA A 110 17.97 11.28 -14.08
C ALA A 110 16.92 11.03 -15.17
N ASP A 111 17.18 10.06 -16.04
CA ASP A 111 16.40 9.67 -17.22
C ASP A 111 15.44 8.51 -16.95
N THR A 112 15.40 7.98 -15.72
CA THR A 112 14.41 6.97 -15.37
C THR A 112 13.00 7.58 -15.44
N GLU A 113 12.15 6.93 -16.23
CA GLU A 113 10.78 7.32 -16.46
C GLU A 113 9.89 6.84 -15.30
N ILE A 114 8.95 7.70 -14.93
CA ILE A 114 7.96 7.51 -13.88
C ILE A 114 6.60 7.78 -14.49
N SER A 115 5.65 6.87 -14.26
CA SER A 115 4.24 7.04 -14.58
C SER A 115 3.37 6.53 -13.45
N LEU A 116 2.07 6.85 -13.47
CA LEU A 116 1.12 6.29 -12.51
C LEU A 116 0.67 4.90 -12.97
N THR A 117 0.42 4.02 -12.01
CA THR A 117 -0.39 2.82 -12.21
C THR A 117 -1.88 3.22 -12.31
N PRO A 118 -2.80 2.32 -12.71
CA PRO A 118 -4.24 2.60 -12.65
C PRO A 118 -4.70 3.03 -11.24
N ILE A 119 -4.18 2.40 -10.18
CA ILE A 119 -4.45 2.80 -8.79
C ILE A 119 -3.88 4.19 -8.50
N GLY A 120 -2.69 4.51 -9.00
CA GLY A 120 -2.09 5.83 -8.87
C GLY A 120 -2.91 6.92 -9.55
N GLU A 121 -3.50 6.64 -10.72
CA GLU A 121 -4.42 7.54 -11.42
C GLU A 121 -5.70 7.79 -10.61
N GLU A 122 -6.28 6.74 -10.00
CA GLU A 122 -7.43 6.88 -9.12
C GLU A 122 -7.13 7.75 -7.89
N ILE A 123 -5.96 7.53 -7.27
CA ILE A 123 -5.48 8.36 -6.15
C ILE A 123 -5.29 9.81 -6.59
N ALA A 124 -4.61 10.03 -7.72
CA ALA A 124 -4.35 11.35 -8.28
C ALA A 124 -5.65 12.12 -8.56
N SER A 125 -6.71 11.43 -9.01
CA SER A 125 -8.01 12.03 -9.33
C SER A 125 -8.71 12.71 -8.15
N VAL A 126 -8.33 12.38 -6.91
CA VAL A 126 -8.87 13.01 -5.69
C VAL A 126 -8.24 14.38 -5.42
N PHE A 127 -7.01 14.60 -5.91
CA PHE A 127 -6.28 15.84 -5.71
C PHE A 127 -6.68 16.87 -6.77
N ASP A 128 -6.89 18.11 -6.32
CA ASP A 128 -7.19 19.24 -7.22
C ASP A 128 -6.06 20.28 -7.22
N ASP A 129 -6.19 21.34 -8.02
CA ASP A 129 -5.15 22.38 -8.14
C ASP A 129 -5.08 23.35 -6.94
N HIS A 130 -5.86 23.13 -5.86
CA HIS A 130 -5.75 24.00 -4.70
C HIS A 130 -4.37 23.86 -4.06
N LYS A 131 -3.73 25.01 -3.82
CA LYS A 131 -2.40 25.08 -3.20
C LYS A 131 -2.34 24.40 -1.82
N GLU A 132 -3.44 24.49 -1.07
CA GLU A 132 -3.55 23.86 0.25
C GLU A 132 -4.14 22.45 0.15
N ILE A 133 -3.70 21.56 1.04
CA ILE A 133 -4.25 20.22 1.14
C ILE A 133 -5.63 20.29 1.77
N ARG A 134 -6.64 19.86 1.02
CA ARG A 134 -8.03 19.82 1.47
C ARG A 134 -8.23 18.72 2.53
N PRO A 135 -9.28 18.80 3.36
CA PRO A 135 -9.55 17.77 4.36
C PRO A 135 -9.68 16.35 3.78
N VAL A 136 -10.30 16.20 2.60
CA VAL A 136 -10.43 14.89 1.93
C VAL A 136 -9.10 14.36 1.42
N GLU A 137 -8.26 15.22 0.82
CA GLU A 137 -6.91 14.89 0.37
C GLU A 137 -6.02 14.50 1.57
N ARG A 138 -6.17 15.20 2.70
CA ARG A 138 -5.46 14.89 3.94
C ARG A 138 -5.86 13.53 4.49
N ALA A 139 -7.16 13.23 4.51
CA ALA A 139 -7.66 11.93 4.96
C ALA A 139 -7.11 10.79 4.08
N LEU A 140 -7.11 10.99 2.76
CA LEU A 140 -6.51 10.06 1.80
C LEU A 140 -5.02 9.85 2.08
N LEU A 141 -4.22 10.93 2.17
CA LEU A 141 -2.78 10.84 2.45
C LEU A 141 -2.47 10.13 3.78
N CYS A 142 -3.26 10.39 4.82
CA CYS A 142 -3.12 9.67 6.10
C CYS A 142 -3.43 8.18 5.96
N GLY A 143 -4.42 7.81 5.14
CA GLY A 143 -4.78 6.42 4.85
C GLY A 143 -3.74 5.68 4.02
N LEU A 144 -3.13 6.35 3.05
CA LEU A 144 -2.10 5.78 2.17
C LEU A 144 -0.74 5.59 2.84
N GLN A 145 -0.45 6.29 3.94
CA GLN A 145 0.81 6.12 4.65
C GLN A 145 0.87 4.77 5.39
N PRO A 146 2.07 4.26 5.72
CA PRO A 146 2.21 3.06 6.56
C PRO A 146 1.49 3.19 7.91
N TYR A 147 1.33 4.40 8.45
CA TYR A 147 0.53 4.65 9.65
C TYR A 147 -0.99 4.51 9.42
N GLY A 148 -1.46 4.66 8.18
CA GLY A 148 -2.81 4.30 7.73
C GLY A 148 -3.15 2.85 8.05
N SER A 149 -2.20 1.93 7.84
CA SER A 149 -2.35 0.53 8.25
C SER A 149 -2.49 0.35 9.78
N GLY A 150 -1.96 1.29 10.55
CA GLY A 150 -2.17 1.39 11.99
C GLY A 150 -3.63 1.72 12.35
N PHE A 151 -4.33 2.53 11.55
CA PHE A 151 -5.76 2.78 11.74
C PHE A 151 -6.59 1.56 11.32
N ALA A 152 -6.24 0.92 10.21
CA ALA A 152 -6.89 -0.34 9.80
C ALA A 152 -6.75 -1.42 10.88
N TYR A 153 -5.59 -1.52 11.52
CA TYR A 153 -5.35 -2.41 12.65
C TYR A 153 -6.27 -2.09 13.85
N LEU A 154 -6.43 -0.81 14.20
CA LEU A 154 -7.34 -0.41 15.29
C LEU A 154 -8.81 -0.67 14.92
N SER A 155 -9.21 -0.42 13.68
CA SER A 155 -10.55 -0.71 13.17
C SER A 155 -10.87 -2.20 13.28
N LEU A 156 -9.95 -3.08 12.85
CA LEU A 156 -10.11 -4.53 13.00
C LEU A 156 -10.25 -4.96 14.46
N LEU A 157 -9.52 -4.32 15.39
CA LEU A 157 -9.70 -4.59 16.81
C LEU A 157 -11.07 -4.15 17.32
N ASP A 158 -11.57 -3.02 16.84
CA ASP A 158 -12.86 -2.46 17.23
C ASP A 158 -14.04 -3.28 16.70
N GLU A 159 -13.96 -3.76 15.46
CA GLU A 159 -14.92 -4.72 14.86
C GLU A 159 -15.10 -5.98 15.72
N HIS A 160 -14.06 -6.34 16.48
CA HIS A 160 -14.04 -7.47 17.40
C HIS A 160 -14.04 -7.04 18.87
N ARG A 161 -14.51 -5.84 19.23
CA ARG A 161 -14.42 -5.28 20.59
C ARG A 161 -15.00 -6.17 21.68
N GLU A 162 -16.17 -6.78 21.44
CA GLU A 162 -16.88 -7.55 22.47
C GLU A 162 -16.15 -8.85 22.83
N ASP A 163 -15.69 -9.58 21.82
CA ASP A 163 -15.07 -10.88 22.01
C ASP A 163 -13.54 -10.81 22.04
N GLY A 164 -12.93 -9.79 21.44
CA GLY A 164 -11.52 -9.72 21.09
C GLY A 164 -11.15 -10.60 19.89
N ILE A 165 -9.99 -10.36 19.32
CA ILE A 165 -9.48 -11.09 18.14
C ILE A 165 -8.20 -11.87 18.49
N LEU A 166 -8.08 -13.10 17.99
CA LEU A 166 -6.82 -13.85 18.12
C LEU A 166 -5.74 -13.18 17.27
N ARG A 167 -4.50 -13.16 17.78
CA ARG A 167 -3.35 -12.59 17.06
C ARG A 167 -3.24 -13.12 15.62
N GLN A 168 -3.43 -14.43 15.44
CA GLN A 168 -3.33 -15.05 14.11
C GLN A 168 -4.40 -14.49 13.18
N ASN A 169 -5.66 -14.45 13.62
CA ASN A 169 -6.76 -13.94 12.81
C ASN A 169 -6.57 -12.45 12.45
N LEU A 170 -6.00 -11.65 13.38
CA LEU A 170 -5.66 -10.26 13.09
C LEU A 170 -4.52 -10.13 12.08
N GLU A 171 -3.51 -11.00 12.18
CA GLU A 171 -2.42 -11.09 11.21
C GLU A 171 -2.95 -11.47 9.82
N ASP A 172 -3.81 -12.48 9.75
CA ASP A 172 -4.44 -12.94 8.51
C ASP A 172 -5.26 -11.81 7.88
N ALA A 173 -6.12 -11.13 8.66
CA ALA A 173 -6.94 -10.01 8.15
C ALA A 173 -6.09 -8.81 7.67
N MET A 174 -4.94 -8.56 8.30
CA MET A 174 -4.01 -7.53 7.83
C MET A 174 -3.25 -7.96 6.58
N ILE A 175 -2.93 -9.25 6.44
CA ILE A 175 -2.34 -9.81 5.21
C ILE A 175 -3.34 -9.73 4.06
N ASP A 176 -4.61 -10.03 4.30
CA ASP A 176 -5.66 -9.89 3.29
C ASP A 176 -5.76 -8.44 2.78
N ARG A 177 -5.51 -7.45 3.65
CA ARG A 177 -5.58 -6.01 3.33
C ARG A 177 -4.30 -5.42 2.74
N PHE A 178 -3.11 -5.92 3.11
CA PHE A 178 -1.81 -5.30 2.83
C PHE A 178 -0.76 -6.29 2.27
N GLY A 179 -1.17 -7.49 1.88
CA GLY A 179 -0.26 -8.55 1.44
C GLY A 179 0.77 -8.93 2.50
N GLY A 180 1.99 -9.29 2.08
CA GLY A 180 3.08 -9.68 2.98
C GLY A 180 3.43 -8.62 4.04
N SER A 181 3.24 -7.34 3.71
CA SER A 181 3.46 -6.20 4.63
C SER A 181 2.48 -6.19 5.80
N GLY A 182 1.28 -6.77 5.65
CA GLY A 182 0.30 -6.91 6.72
C GLY A 182 0.83 -7.63 7.96
N LYS A 183 1.71 -8.63 7.77
CA LYS A 183 2.39 -9.33 8.86
C LYS A 183 3.34 -8.41 9.63
N TYR A 184 4.12 -7.61 8.90
CA TYR A 184 5.02 -6.62 9.49
C TYR A 184 4.23 -5.57 10.29
N PHE A 185 3.18 -5.00 9.69
CA PHE A 185 2.30 -4.02 10.34
C PHE A 185 1.68 -4.59 11.62
N THR A 186 1.12 -5.80 11.56
CA THR A 186 0.56 -6.47 12.75
C THR A 186 1.58 -6.54 13.87
N GLY A 187 2.82 -6.97 13.59
CA GLY A 187 3.90 -7.03 14.59
C GLY A 187 4.26 -5.66 15.17
N TYR A 188 4.44 -4.68 14.30
CA TYR A 188 4.82 -3.30 14.65
C TYR A 188 3.75 -2.61 15.52
N PHE A 189 2.51 -2.57 15.05
CA PHE A 189 1.40 -1.90 15.74
C PHE A 189 0.99 -2.63 17.02
N THR A 190 1.05 -3.98 17.08
CA THR A 190 0.83 -4.70 18.35
C THR A 190 1.80 -4.27 19.45
N SER A 191 3.06 -4.01 19.08
CA SER A 191 4.09 -3.54 20.04
C SER A 191 3.83 -2.10 20.45
N TRP A 192 3.56 -1.23 19.49
CA TRP A 192 3.38 0.20 19.73
C TRP A 192 2.08 0.50 20.50
N TYR A 193 0.95 -0.04 20.07
CA TYR A 193 -0.35 0.20 20.70
C TYR A 193 -0.47 -0.42 22.09
N ALA A 194 0.21 -1.53 22.36
CA ALA A 194 0.32 -2.06 23.71
C ALA A 194 1.08 -1.10 24.64
N LYS A 195 2.12 -0.40 24.14
CA LYS A 195 2.85 0.61 24.94
C LYS A 195 2.03 1.87 25.15
N LEU A 196 1.18 2.22 24.19
CA LEU A 196 0.27 3.36 24.27
C LEU A 196 -0.99 3.07 25.10
N GLY A 197 -1.19 1.83 25.56
CA GLY A 197 -2.38 1.44 26.32
C GLY A 197 -3.65 1.38 25.48
N LEU A 198 -3.53 1.24 24.15
CA LEU A 198 -4.67 1.12 23.23
C LEU A 198 -5.08 -0.35 23.00
N LEU A 199 -4.29 -1.30 23.49
CA LEU A 199 -4.52 -2.73 23.31
C LEU A 199 -4.19 -3.51 24.58
N GLU A 200 -5.15 -4.33 25.00
CA GLU A 200 -4.98 -5.34 26.04
C GLU A 200 -4.70 -6.72 25.45
N LYS A 201 -3.96 -7.53 26.21
CA LYS A 201 -3.52 -8.87 25.79
C LYS A 201 -4.05 -9.90 26.78
N GLU A 202 -4.89 -10.79 26.28
CA GLU A 202 -5.38 -11.94 27.01
C GLU A 202 -4.70 -13.22 26.50
N GLN A 203 -4.30 -14.11 27.41
CA GLN A 203 -3.72 -15.40 27.06
C GLN A 203 -4.82 -16.47 27.05
N VAL A 204 -5.16 -16.99 25.87
CA VAL A 204 -6.14 -18.07 25.70
C VAL A 204 -5.40 -19.36 25.31
N GLY A 205 -5.08 -20.17 26.32
CA GLY A 205 -4.22 -21.35 26.14
C GLY A 205 -2.81 -20.96 25.70
N ARG A 206 -2.37 -21.46 24.53
CA ARG A 206 -1.08 -21.06 23.92
C ARG A 206 -1.18 -19.83 23.00
N LYS A 207 -2.40 -19.34 22.74
CA LYS A 207 -2.64 -18.22 21.82
C LYS A 207 -2.82 -16.91 22.58
N LYS A 208 -2.57 -15.80 21.90
CA LYS A 208 -2.84 -14.44 22.39
C LYS A 208 -4.12 -13.92 21.73
N LYS A 209 -5.01 -13.37 22.53
CA LYS A 209 -6.20 -12.64 22.12
C LYS A 209 -6.01 -11.17 22.47
N PHE A 210 -6.45 -10.29 21.58
CA PHE A 210 -6.29 -8.86 21.71
C PHE A 210 -7.64 -8.18 21.83
N HIS A 211 -7.72 -7.23 22.75
CA HIS A 211 -8.90 -6.44 23.02
C HIS A 211 -8.56 -4.95 22.88
N PRO A 212 -9.45 -4.13 22.32
CA PRO A 212 -9.25 -2.69 22.28
C PRO A 212 -9.38 -2.12 23.70
N ALA A 213 -8.46 -1.21 24.07
CA ALA A 213 -8.52 -0.46 25.33
C ALA A 213 -8.85 1.03 25.11
N PHE A 214 -9.10 1.41 23.86
CA PHE A 214 -9.57 2.75 23.48
C PHE A 214 -11.12 2.83 23.51
N PRO A 215 -11.70 4.04 23.61
CA PRO A 215 -13.16 4.24 23.58
C PRO A 215 -13.78 3.86 22.23
N GLU A 216 -15.05 3.42 22.23
CA GLU A 216 -15.83 2.97 21.05
C GLU A 216 -16.13 4.06 20.00
N ALA A 217 -15.81 5.32 20.29
CA ALA A 217 -16.16 6.47 19.45
C ALA A 217 -14.95 7.13 18.74
N TRP A 218 -13.81 6.44 18.69
CA TRP A 218 -12.58 6.92 18.04
C TRP A 218 -12.50 6.50 16.58
#